data_AF-A0A0M9ERX8-F1
#
_entry.id   AF-A0A0M9ERX8-F1
#
_cell.length_a   1.000
_cell.length_b   1.000
_cell.length_c   1.000
_cell.angle_alpha   90.00
_cell.angle_beta   90.00
_cell.angle_gamma   90.00
#
_symmetry.space_group_name_H-M   'P 1'
#
loop_
_entity.id
_entity.type
_entity.pdbx_description
1 polymer ?
#
loop_
_entity_poly.entity_id
_entity_poly.type
_entity_poly.pdbx_seq_one_letter_code
_entity_poly.pdbx_strand_id
1 'polypeptide(L)'
;MNLSLLLSAIGASGALADFYVFMTHHTSPSTDFKNYQVHDFTPRTWDEMTKMYRWPEKSDVSGRKLGVRYKGSGCGYNAIYKDRNWGMYGRDGVKYGDCEITTGNDFTIIEQNEKVVGHHKFKCRSRFTAAQINQGRG
;
A
#
# COMPACT_ATOMS: atom_id res chain seq x y z
N MET A 1 -3.82 22.47 48.15
CA MET A 1 -3.02 23.18 47.13
C MET A 1 -3.12 22.37 45.84
N ASN A 2 -3.76 22.95 44.81
CA ASN A 2 -4.06 22.29 43.54
C ASN A 2 -2.80 22.10 42.70
N LEU A 3 -2.48 20.86 42.35
CA LEU A 3 -1.44 20.53 41.38
C LEU A 3 -2.12 20.40 40.01
N SER A 4 -2.17 21.50 39.25
CA SER A 4 -2.61 21.46 37.85
C SER A 4 -1.51 20.84 36.99
N LEU A 5 -1.73 19.58 36.59
CA LEU A 5 -0.99 18.95 35.50
C LEU A 5 -1.42 19.59 34.19
N LEU A 6 -0.56 20.45 33.64
CA LEU A 6 -0.60 20.83 32.24
C LEU A 6 -0.32 19.56 31.41
N LEU A 7 -1.37 18.98 30.83
CA LEU A 7 -1.23 18.01 29.75
C LEU A 7 -0.69 18.76 28.53
N SER A 8 0.62 18.65 28.29
CA SER A 8 1.19 18.98 27.00
C SER A 8 0.59 18.05 25.96
N ALA A 9 -0.31 18.57 25.13
CA ALA A 9 -0.73 17.90 23.91
C ALA A 9 0.49 17.79 22.99
N ILE A 10 1.15 16.64 23.01
CA ILE A 10 2.14 16.27 22.01
C ILE A 10 1.34 16.06 20.71
N GLY A 11 1.20 17.14 19.95
CA GLY A 11 0.80 17.05 18.55
C GLY A 11 1.88 16.27 17.82
N ALA A 12 1.67 14.96 17.66
CA ALA A 12 2.41 14.19 16.68
C ALA A 12 2.01 14.74 15.31
N SER A 13 2.76 15.72 14.82
CA SER A 13 2.83 16.09 13.42
C SER A 13 3.39 14.87 12.68
N GLY A 14 2.54 13.85 12.48
CA GLY A 14 2.92 12.62 11.82
C GLY A 14 3.40 12.96 10.43
N ALA A 15 4.68 12.76 10.16
CA ALA A 15 5.24 12.96 8.84
C ALA A 15 4.46 12.12 7.84
N LEU A 16 4.05 12.73 6.73
CA LEU A 16 3.44 12.00 5.63
C LEU A 16 4.56 11.30 4.84
N ALA A 17 4.36 10.03 4.53
CA ALA A 17 5.22 9.21 3.69
C ALA A 17 4.54 8.95 2.34
N ASP A 18 5.33 9.01 1.28
CA ASP A 18 4.89 8.61 -0.06
C ASP A 18 5.18 7.12 -0.26
N PHE A 19 4.24 6.41 -0.89
CA PHE A 19 4.43 5.03 -1.33
C PHE A 19 3.67 4.76 -2.62
N TYR A 20 3.97 3.62 -3.23
CA TYR A 20 3.44 3.20 -4.51
C TYR A 20 2.79 1.82 -4.39
N VAL A 21 1.67 1.64 -5.07
CA VAL A 21 0.94 0.38 -5.14
C VAL A 21 1.04 -0.15 -6.57
N PHE A 22 1.57 -1.35 -6.70
CA PHE A 22 1.70 -2.06 -7.97
C PHE A 22 0.79 -3.28 -7.98
N MET A 23 0.15 -3.55 -9.12
CA MET A 23 -0.36 -4.88 -9.43
C MET A 23 0.76 -5.64 -10.14
N THR A 24 1.27 -6.68 -9.54
CA THR A 24 2.31 -7.52 -10.11
C THR A 24 1.73 -8.75 -10.76
N HIS A 25 2.31 -9.15 -11.88
CA HIS A 25 2.06 -10.41 -12.57
C HIS A 25 3.36 -11.21 -12.50
N HIS A 26 3.31 -12.30 -11.75
CA HIS A 26 4.42 -13.25 -11.59
C HIS A 26 4.21 -14.41 -12.55
N THR A 27 5.23 -14.70 -13.35
CA THR A 27 5.23 -15.79 -14.32
C THR A 27 6.51 -16.61 -14.16
N SER A 28 6.36 -17.91 -13.94
CA SER A 28 7.42 -18.92 -13.98
C SER A 28 6.89 -20.17 -14.69
N PRO A 29 7.73 -21.19 -14.99
CA PRO A 29 7.26 -22.44 -15.58
C PRO A 29 6.19 -23.17 -14.76
N SER A 30 6.12 -22.92 -13.44
CA SER A 30 5.24 -23.64 -12.50
C SER A 30 4.14 -22.76 -11.90
N THR A 31 4.22 -21.43 -12.06
CA THR A 31 3.28 -20.50 -11.43
C THR A 31 2.96 -19.32 -12.33
N ASP A 32 1.67 -18.97 -12.37
CA ASP A 32 1.17 -17.75 -12.99
C ASP A 32 0.14 -17.14 -12.05
N PHE A 33 0.48 -16.00 -11.43
CA PHE A 33 -0.41 -15.35 -10.47
C PHE A 33 -0.22 -13.84 -10.42
N LYS A 34 -1.28 -13.16 -9.95
CA LYS A 34 -1.29 -11.72 -9.75
C LYS A 34 -1.47 -11.37 -8.27
N ASN A 35 -0.83 -10.30 -7.85
CA ASN A 35 -0.97 -9.77 -6.49
C ASN A 35 -0.75 -8.26 -6.48
N TYR A 36 -1.07 -7.62 -5.35
CA TYR A 36 -0.70 -6.25 -5.09
C TYR A 36 0.53 -6.19 -4.18
N GLN A 37 1.44 -5.28 -4.47
CA GLN A 37 2.57 -4.96 -3.62
C GLN A 37 2.63 -3.46 -3.34
N VAL A 38 3.09 -3.12 -2.14
CA VAL A 38 3.25 -1.74 -1.68
C VAL A 38 4.74 -1.50 -1.47
N HIS A 39 5.28 -0.48 -2.13
CA HIS A 39 6.71 -0.15 -2.13
C HIS A 39 6.93 1.34 -1.87
N ASP A 40 8.02 1.70 -1.20
CA ASP A 40 8.38 3.12 -1.02
C ASP A 40 8.90 3.75 -2.34
N PHE A 41 9.32 2.93 -3.31
CA PHE A 41 9.79 3.34 -4.64
C PHE A 41 9.58 2.21 -5.66
N THR A 42 9.68 2.50 -6.97
CA THR A 42 9.62 1.47 -8.02
C THR A 42 10.76 0.46 -7.87
N PRO A 43 10.48 -0.83 -7.64
CA PRO A 43 11.51 -1.87 -7.55
C PRO A 43 12.34 -1.98 -8.82
N ARG A 44 13.65 -2.18 -8.67
CA ARG A 44 14.61 -2.36 -9.76
C ARG A 44 15.27 -3.73 -9.73
N THR A 45 15.32 -4.35 -8.56
CA THR A 45 15.95 -5.66 -8.36
C THR A 45 14.95 -6.69 -7.82
N TRP A 46 15.27 -7.96 -8.03
CA TRP A 46 14.48 -9.06 -7.50
C TRP A 46 14.36 -9.02 -5.97
N ASP A 47 15.47 -8.70 -5.29
CA ASP A 47 15.53 -8.58 -3.83
C ASP A 47 14.61 -7.46 -3.31
N GLU A 48 14.58 -6.29 -3.97
CA GLU A 48 13.64 -5.22 -3.62
C GLU A 48 12.18 -5.65 -3.80
N MET A 49 11.87 -6.36 -4.90
CA MET A 49 10.51 -6.83 -5.20
C MET A 49 10.05 -7.90 -4.21
N THR A 50 10.91 -8.85 -3.86
CA THR A 50 10.55 -10.02 -3.02
C THR A 50 10.48 -9.71 -1.53
N LYS A 51 11.12 -8.65 -1.05
CA LYS A 51 11.03 -8.19 0.34
C LYS A 51 9.63 -7.75 0.76
N MET A 52 8.79 -7.32 -0.19
CA MET A 52 7.46 -6.81 0.11
C MET A 52 6.39 -7.89 0.12
N TYR A 53 5.39 -7.70 0.98
CA TYR A 53 4.28 -8.64 1.10
C TYR A 53 3.43 -8.66 -0.18
N ARG A 54 3.06 -9.85 -0.62
CA ARG A 54 2.21 -10.10 -1.80
C ARG A 54 0.77 -10.21 -1.34
N TRP A 55 0.02 -9.14 -1.48
CA TRP A 55 -1.42 -9.13 -1.17
C TRP A 55 -2.15 -9.85 -2.29
N PRO A 56 -2.79 -11.01 -2.05
CA PRO A 56 -3.46 -11.74 -3.11
C PRO A 56 -4.47 -10.84 -3.81
N GLU A 57 -4.56 -10.96 -5.14
CA GLU A 57 -5.63 -10.34 -5.89
C GLU A 57 -6.95 -10.93 -5.37
N LYS A 58 -7.63 -10.18 -4.50
CA LYS A 58 -9.02 -10.45 -4.20
C LYS A 58 -9.83 -9.72 -5.24
N SER A 59 -10.73 -10.46 -5.89
CA SER A 59 -11.79 -9.89 -6.73
C SER A 59 -12.34 -8.67 -6.01
N ASP A 60 -12.33 -7.54 -6.71
CA ASP A 60 -12.91 -6.26 -6.33
C ASP A 60 -13.76 -6.33 -5.04
N VAL A 61 -13.22 -5.87 -3.92
CA VAL A 61 -13.95 -5.85 -2.62
C VAL A 61 -15.05 -4.78 -2.59
N SER A 62 -15.52 -4.37 -3.75
CA SER A 62 -16.29 -3.16 -3.90
C SER A 62 -16.85 -2.96 -5.29
N GLY A 63 -18.06 -3.42 -5.53
CA GLY A 63 -18.75 -3.19 -6.81
C GLY A 63 -18.78 -1.73 -7.36
N ARG A 64 -18.35 -0.70 -6.60
CA ARG A 64 -18.10 0.68 -7.07
C ARG A 64 -16.70 1.27 -6.75
N LYS A 65 -15.74 0.51 -6.18
CA LYS A 65 -14.41 1.05 -5.80
C LYS A 65 -13.31 0.35 -6.60
N LEU A 66 -12.43 1.15 -7.20
CA LEU A 66 -11.08 0.69 -7.55
C LEU A 66 -10.26 0.83 -6.27
N GLY A 67 -10.19 -0.25 -5.48
CA GLY A 67 -9.57 -0.19 -4.16
C GLY A 67 -8.77 -1.43 -3.81
N VAL A 68 -7.48 -1.25 -3.54
CA VAL A 68 -6.64 -2.29 -2.94
C VAL A 68 -6.92 -2.31 -1.45
N ARG A 69 -7.15 -3.50 -0.89
CA ARG A 69 -7.34 -3.69 0.54
C ARG A 69 -6.11 -4.33 1.17
N TYR A 70 -5.36 -3.57 1.98
CA TYR A 70 -4.21 -4.04 2.73
C TYR A 70 -4.46 -3.93 4.24
N LYS A 71 -3.92 -4.83 5.04
CA LYS A 71 -3.93 -4.79 6.51
C LYS A 71 -2.62 -4.12 6.98
N GLY A 72 -2.72 -3.15 7.88
CA GLY A 72 -1.63 -2.25 8.30
C GLY A 72 -1.80 -1.76 9.74
N SER A 73 -0.80 -1.08 10.32
CA SER A 73 -0.68 -0.83 11.78
C SER A 73 -1.64 0.20 12.41
N GLY A 74 -2.89 0.23 11.95
CA GLY A 74 -4.04 0.81 12.64
C GLY A 74 -5.20 -0.20 12.70
N CYS A 75 -4.95 -1.41 13.23
CA CYS A 75 -5.94 -2.45 13.56
C CYS A 75 -7.08 -2.69 12.53
N GLY A 76 -6.75 -2.71 11.24
CA GLY A 76 -7.75 -2.98 10.21
C GLY A 76 -7.24 -2.95 8.78
N TYR A 77 -8.14 -3.31 7.88
CA TYR A 77 -7.96 -3.20 6.45
C TYR A 77 -8.07 -1.72 6.02
N ASN A 78 -7.03 -1.19 5.39
CA ASN A 78 -7.03 0.07 4.64
C ASN A 78 -7.53 -0.19 3.22
N ALA A 79 -8.33 0.71 2.67
CA ALA A 79 -8.79 0.67 1.29
C ALA A 79 -8.70 2.05 0.63
N ILE A 80 -8.40 2.05 -0.67
CA ILE A 80 -8.40 3.24 -1.54
C ILE A 80 -9.76 3.34 -2.23
N TYR A 81 -10.39 4.51 -2.20
CA TYR A 81 -11.78 4.69 -2.67
C TYR A 81 -11.86 5.68 -3.83
N LYS A 82 -12.21 5.21 -5.04
CA LYS A 82 -12.42 6.07 -6.22
C LYS A 82 -13.45 7.17 -5.98
N ASP A 83 -14.58 6.81 -5.37
CA ASP A 83 -15.72 7.69 -5.09
C ASP A 83 -15.47 8.70 -3.96
N ARG A 84 -14.31 8.61 -3.30
CA ARG A 84 -13.89 9.52 -2.23
C ARG A 84 -12.60 10.24 -2.61
N ASN A 85 -12.52 10.65 -3.88
CA ASN A 85 -11.36 11.32 -4.46
C ASN A 85 -10.05 10.57 -4.18
N TRP A 86 -10.08 9.25 -4.36
CA TRP A 86 -8.92 8.36 -4.16
C TRP A 86 -8.33 8.39 -2.74
N GLY A 87 -9.12 8.76 -1.73
CA GLY A 87 -8.66 8.72 -0.34
C GLY A 87 -8.39 7.30 0.16
N MET A 88 -7.33 7.18 0.96
CA MET A 88 -6.98 5.97 1.71
C MET A 88 -7.65 6.01 3.08
N TYR A 89 -8.55 5.07 3.34
CA TYR A 89 -9.32 4.99 4.59
C TYR A 89 -9.12 3.66 5.29
N GLY A 90 -9.03 3.71 6.62
CA GLY A 90 -9.07 2.50 7.45
C GLY A 90 -10.49 1.97 7.62
N ARG A 91 -10.61 0.83 8.29
CA ARG A 91 -11.91 0.23 8.64
C ARG A 91 -12.73 1.10 9.60
N ASP A 92 -12.05 1.91 10.39
CA ASP A 92 -12.60 2.93 11.28
C ASP A 92 -13.24 4.11 10.53
N GLY A 93 -13.11 4.17 9.20
CA GLY A 93 -13.62 5.28 8.40
C GLY A 93 -12.75 6.53 8.46
N VAL A 94 -11.60 6.49 9.15
CA VAL A 94 -10.65 7.59 9.22
C VAL A 94 -9.83 7.64 7.94
N LYS A 95 -9.62 8.85 7.41
CA LYS A 95 -8.73 9.08 6.27
C LYS A 95 -7.28 9.10 6.76
N TYR A 96 -6.46 8.24 6.20
CA TYR A 96 -5.04 8.10 6.53
C TYR A 96 -4.10 8.65 5.45
N GLY A 97 -4.62 8.88 4.25
CA GLY A 97 -3.85 9.45 3.16
C GLY A 97 -4.69 9.79 1.94
N ASP A 98 -4.02 10.40 0.98
CA ASP A 98 -4.51 10.73 -0.34
C ASP A 98 -3.74 9.90 -1.36
N CYS A 99 -4.43 9.33 -2.33
CA CYS A 99 -3.80 8.62 -3.44
C CYS A 99 -4.21 9.26 -4.77
N GLU A 100 -3.45 8.95 -5.81
CA GLU A 100 -3.77 9.31 -7.18
C GLU A 100 -3.53 8.11 -8.09
N ILE A 101 -4.34 7.99 -9.14
CA ILE A 101 -4.01 7.05 -10.22
C ILE A 101 -2.75 7.58 -10.89
N THR A 102 -1.84 6.66 -11.14
CA THR A 102 -0.60 6.93 -11.85
C THR A 102 -0.46 5.90 -12.97
N THR A 103 0.01 6.38 -14.13
CA THR A 103 0.25 5.57 -15.32
C THR A 103 1.72 5.70 -15.69
N GLY A 104 2.37 4.59 -16.04
CA GLY A 104 3.80 4.56 -16.29
C GLY A 104 4.64 4.32 -15.03
N ASN A 105 5.95 4.19 -15.22
CA ASN A 105 6.90 3.66 -14.22
C ASN A 105 6.59 2.21 -13.79
N ASP A 106 6.01 1.45 -14.71
CA ASP A 106 5.94 0.00 -14.60
C ASP A 106 7.36 -0.56 -14.54
N PHE A 107 7.53 -1.67 -13.83
CA PHE A 107 8.79 -2.38 -13.78
C PHE A 107 8.65 -3.77 -14.40
N THR A 108 9.74 -4.26 -14.97
CA THR A 108 9.90 -5.67 -15.33
C THR A 108 11.20 -6.15 -14.73
N ILE A 109 11.13 -7.19 -13.91
CA ILE A 109 12.29 -7.85 -13.33
C ILE A 109 12.25 -9.29 -13.82
N ILE A 110 13.38 -9.75 -14.36
CA ILE A 110 13.58 -11.13 -14.81
C ILE A 110 14.75 -11.68 -14.02
N GLU A 111 14.55 -12.79 -13.32
CA GLU A 111 15.63 -13.53 -12.66
C GLU A 111 15.48 -15.01 -12.96
N GLN A 112 16.51 -15.61 -13.56
CA GLN A 112 16.50 -17.00 -14.02
C GLN A 112 15.28 -17.31 -14.90
N ASN A 113 14.37 -18.16 -14.41
CA ASN A 113 13.14 -18.56 -15.10
C ASN A 113 11.89 -17.84 -14.57
N GLU A 114 12.07 -16.82 -13.74
CA GLU A 114 10.96 -16.05 -13.17
C GLU A 114 10.94 -14.64 -13.77
N LYS A 115 9.73 -14.19 -14.11
CA LYS A 115 9.46 -12.85 -14.61
C LYS A 115 8.38 -12.22 -13.74
N VAL A 116 8.63 -10.99 -13.31
CA VAL A 116 7.64 -10.17 -12.61
C VAL A 116 7.46 -8.87 -13.37
N VAL A 117 6.23 -8.61 -13.79
CA VAL A 117 5.82 -7.33 -14.36
C VAL A 117 4.97 -6.61 -13.31
N GLY A 118 5.43 -5.44 -12.85
CA GLY A 118 4.69 -4.60 -11.92
C GLY A 118 4.05 -3.43 -12.64
N HIS A 119 2.72 -3.41 -12.69
CA HIS A 119 1.94 -2.31 -13.22
C HIS A 119 1.59 -1.31 -12.13
N HIS A 120 1.98 -0.07 -12.31
CA HIS A 120 1.70 0.99 -11.36
C HIS A 120 0.20 1.26 -11.29
N LYS A 121 -0.35 1.38 -10.08
CA LYS A 121 -1.80 1.64 -9.88
C LYS A 121 -2.03 2.93 -9.12
N PHE A 122 -1.33 3.11 -8.01
CA PHE A 122 -1.53 4.27 -7.15
C PHE A 122 -0.20 4.79 -6.63
N LYS A 123 -0.08 6.11 -6.59
CA LYS A 123 0.85 6.81 -5.70
C LYS A 123 0.04 7.34 -4.54
N CYS A 124 0.49 7.12 -3.31
CA CYS A 124 -0.21 7.54 -2.11
C CYS A 124 0.71 8.34 -1.21
N ARG A 125 0.18 9.41 -0.61
CA ARG A 125 0.80 10.18 0.46
C ARG A 125 0.00 9.97 1.73
N SER A 126 0.61 9.35 2.74
CA SER A 126 -0.14 8.86 3.90
C SER A 126 0.62 8.97 5.22
N ARG A 127 -0.08 8.81 6.34
CA ARG A 127 0.52 8.73 7.68
C ARG A 127 1.30 7.44 7.94
N PHE A 128 1.27 6.49 6.99
CA PHE A 128 1.97 5.21 7.04
C PHE A 128 2.98 5.08 5.89
N THR A 129 4.12 4.46 6.17
CA THR A 129 5.11 4.04 5.16
C THR A 129 4.70 2.71 4.50
N ALA A 130 5.32 2.35 3.37
CA ALA A 130 5.11 1.03 2.78
C ALA A 130 5.50 -0.08 3.76
N ALA A 131 6.61 0.11 4.50
CA ALA A 131 7.04 -0.82 5.53
C ALA A 131 5.98 -1.03 6.62
N GLN A 132 5.37 0.03 7.15
CA GLN A 132 4.30 -0.07 8.16
C GLN A 132 3.06 -0.78 7.63
N ILE A 133 2.71 -0.56 6.36
CA ILE A 133 1.64 -1.29 5.67
C ILE A 133 2.00 -2.78 5.55
N ASN A 134 3.22 -3.09 5.10
CA ASN A 134 3.69 -4.46 4.91
C ASN A 134 3.93 -5.24 6.23
N GLN A 135 4.08 -4.54 7.36
CA GLN A 135 4.19 -5.13 8.70
C GLN A 135 2.84 -5.57 9.28
N GLY A 136 1.71 -4.99 8.85
CA GLY A 136 0.37 -5.35 9.32
C GLY A 136 -0.18 -6.65 8.75
N ARG A 137 0.65 -7.70 8.69
CA ARG A 137 0.41 -8.94 7.92
C ARG A 137 -0.95 -9.59 8.24
N GLY A 138 -1.67 -9.91 7.15
CA GLY A 138 -3.00 -10.53 7.04
C GLY A 138 -3.12 -11.87 7.69
#